data_AF-A0A7Y4K2W7-F1
#
_entry.id   AF-A0A7Y4K2W7-F1
#
_cell.length_a   1.000
_cell.length_b   1.000
_cell.length_c   1.000
_cell.angle_alpha   90.00
_cell.angle_beta   90.00
_cell.angle_gamma   90.00
#
_symmetry.space_group_name_H-M   'P 1'
#
loop_
_entity.id
_entity.type
_entity.pdbx_description
1 polymer ?
#
loop_
_entity_poly.entity_id
_entity_poly.type
_entity_poly.pdbx_seq_one_letter_code
_entity_poly.pdbx_strand_id
1 'polypeptide(L)'
;DYSDMLGYTTVRRKNVTHAREKTHNFTEERRALMLPQELKAMGPDMEVFLYEGIPHPVKCDKIRYYKDRYFTSRLLPKVDVPMLNV
;
A
#
# COMPACT_ATOMS: atom_id res chain seq x y z
N ASP A 1 4.38 7.06 14.50
CA ASP A 1 3.84 5.70 14.76
C ASP A 1 3.67 4.87 13.48
N TYR A 2 2.59 4.97 12.69
CA TYR A 2 2.43 4.08 11.51
C TYR A 2 3.48 4.26 10.40
N SER A 3 3.91 5.50 10.15
CA SER A 3 4.97 5.78 9.18
C SER A 3 6.34 5.26 9.62
N ASP A 4 6.59 5.16 10.93
CA ASP A 4 7.84 4.62 11.45
C ASP A 4 7.94 3.10 11.25
N MET A 5 6.80 2.41 11.34
CA MET A 5 6.73 0.95 11.08
C MET A 5 6.98 0.61 9.61
N LEU A 6 6.56 1.48 8.68
CA LEU A 6 6.84 1.29 7.26
C LEU A 6 8.28 1.69 6.89
N GLY A 7 8.81 2.70 7.58
CA GLY A 7 10.16 3.20 7.36
C GLY A 7 10.21 4.37 6.39
N TYR A 8 11.45 4.71 6.02
CA TYR A 8 11.79 5.96 5.37
C TYR A 8 12.64 5.72 4.12
N THR A 9 12.52 6.65 3.17
CA THR A 9 13.35 6.74 1.98
C THR A 9 14.02 8.11 1.91
N THR A 10 15.13 8.20 1.18
CA THR A 10 15.83 9.46 0.92
C THR A 10 15.36 10.00 -0.41
N VAL A 11 14.77 11.19 -0.40
CA VAL A 11 14.32 11.87 -1.61
C VAL A 11 15.30 12.99 -1.93
N ARG A 12 15.82 12.99 -3.16
CA ARG A 12 16.65 14.09 -3.68
C ARG A 12 15.76 15.11 -4.36
N ARG A 13 15.66 16.31 -3.79
CA ARG A 13 14.89 17.43 -4.31
C ARG A 13 15.81 18.41 -5.04
N LYS A 14 15.44 18.80 -6.26
CA LYS A 14 16.11 19.86 -7.02
C LYS A 14 15.36 21.17 -6.81
N ASN A 15 16.04 22.17 -6.26
CA ASN A 15 15.54 23.52 -6.12
C ASN A 15 16.17 24.39 -7.23
N VAL A 16 15.33 25.06 -8.00
CA VAL A 16 15.77 25.94 -9.09
C VAL A 16 15.36 27.35 -8.75
N THR A 17 16.33 28.25 -8.63
CA THR A 17 16.09 29.67 -8.38
C THR A 17 16.33 30.45 -9.66
N HIS A 18 15.34 31.24 -10.05
CA HIS A 18 15.43 32.14 -11.19
C HIS A 18 15.58 33.58 -10.67
N ALA A 19 16.81 34.08 -10.70
CA ALA A 19 17.12 35.49 -10.47
C ALA A 19 17.76 36.04 -11.75
N ARG A 20 18.86 36.79 -11.63
CA ARG A 20 19.63 37.29 -12.80
C ARG A 20 20.32 36.15 -13.57
N GLU A 21 20.67 35.08 -12.87
CA GLU A 21 21.17 33.82 -13.40
C GLU A 21 20.35 32.64 -12.83
N LYS A 22 20.40 31.49 -13.50
CA LYS A 22 19.69 30.28 -13.07
C LYS A 22 20.59 29.41 -12.19
N THR A 23 20.25 29.30 -10.91
CA THR A 23 20.99 28.47 -9.96
C THR A 23 20.22 27.19 -9.66
N HIS A 24 20.93 26.05 -9.64
CA HIS A 24 20.38 24.76 -9.24
C HIS A 24 20.99 24.33 -7.90
N ASN A 25 20.15 24.05 -6.91
CA ASN A 25 20.55 23.44 -5.64
C ASN A 25 19.91 22.05 -5.51
N PHE A 26 20.58 21.12 -4.85
CA PHE A 26 20.05 19.79 -4.56
C PHE A 26 20.04 19.57 -3.05
N THR A 27 18.92 19.08 -2.53
CA THR A 27 18.76 18.79 -1.11
C THR A 27 18.26 17.37 -0.97
N GLU A 28 18.88 16.61 -0.07
CA GLU A 28 18.44 15.26 0.27
C GLU A 28 17.66 15.32 1.57
N GLU A 29 16.45 14.76 1.59
CA GLU A 29 15.57 14.76 2.75
C GLU A 29 15.04 13.36 3.06
N ARG A 30 14.93 13.06 4.36
CA ARG A 30 14.33 11.81 4.85
C ARG A 30 12.81 11.95 4.77
N ARG A 31 12.15 11.08 4.00
CA ARG A 31 10.70 11.06 3.81
C ARG A 31 10.12 9.70 4.21
N ALA A 32 9.00 9.68 4.91
CA ALA A 32 8.27 8.43 5.16
C ALA A 32 7.80 7.79 3.84
N LEU A 33 7.78 6.46 3.78
CA LEU A 33 7.28 5.74 2.60
C LEU A 33 5.80 6.05 2.32
N MET A 34 4.99 6.10 3.37
CA MET A 34 3.61 6.58 3.33
C MET A 34 3.27 7.32 4.63
N LEU A 35 2.48 8.38 4.50
CA LEU A 35 1.93 9.13 5.62
C LEU A 35 0.65 8.46 6.15
N PRO A 36 0.26 8.67 7.42
CA PRO A 36 -0.91 8.02 7.99
C PRO A 36 -2.21 8.34 7.24
N GLN A 37 -2.33 9.56 6.69
CA GLN A 37 -3.47 9.93 5.85
C GLN A 37 -3.46 9.20 4.49
N GLU A 38 -2.28 8.95 3.92
CA GLU A 38 -2.15 8.20 2.67
C GLU A 38 -2.53 6.74 2.87
N LEU A 39 -2.17 6.15 4.02
CA LEU A 39 -2.61 4.81 4.43
C LEU A 39 -4.12 4.74 4.62
N LYS A 40 -4.71 5.71 5.34
CA LYS A 40 -6.16 5.77 5.56
C LYS A 40 -6.95 5.97 4.27
N ALA A 41 -6.37 6.65 3.28
CA ALA A 41 -6.99 6.88 1.98
C ALA A 41 -6.81 5.69 1.01
N MET A 42 -6.12 4.61 1.41
CA MET A 42 -5.98 3.44 0.56
C MET A 42 -7.34 2.81 0.28
N GLY A 43 -7.56 2.49 -1.01
CA GLY A 43 -8.76 1.78 -1.44
C GLY A 43 -8.83 0.37 -0.86
N PRO A 44 -10.03 -0.20 -0.76
CA PRO A 44 -10.25 -1.53 -0.16
C PRO A 44 -9.63 -2.68 -0.96
N ASP A 45 -9.25 -2.41 -2.21
CA ASP A 45 -8.59 -3.34 -3.13
C ASP A 45 -7.06 -3.41 -2.92
N MET A 46 -6.48 -2.50 -2.13
CA MET A 46 -5.04 -2.47 -1.88
C MET A 46 -4.73 -2.86 -0.44
N GLU A 47 -3.56 -3.46 -0.23
CA GLU A 47 -3.06 -3.86 1.07
C GLU A 47 -1.56 -3.54 1.20
N VAL A 48 -1.11 -3.31 2.44
CA VAL A 48 0.31 -3.23 2.76
C VAL A 48 0.62 -4.36 3.71
N PHE A 49 1.56 -5.22 3.33
CA PHE A 49 1.97 -6.38 4.08
C PHE A 49 3.38 -6.19 4.62
N LEU A 50 3.55 -6.52 5.91
CA LEU A 50 4.82 -6.55 6.60
C LEU A 50 5.07 -8.00 7.03
N TYR A 51 6.26 -8.52 6.72
CA TYR A 51 6.61 -9.91 6.98
C TYR A 51 8.02 -10.02 7.54
N GLU A 52 8.17 -10.85 8.57
CA GLU A 52 9.49 -11.16 9.12
C GLU A 52 10.34 -11.87 8.07
N GLY A 53 11.45 -11.23 7.68
CA GLY A 53 12.36 -11.72 6.63
C GLY A 53 12.35 -10.90 5.34
N ILE A 54 11.41 -9.95 5.17
CA ILE A 54 11.47 -8.96 4.08
C ILE A 54 11.94 -7.62 4.66
N PRO A 55 12.99 -6.99 4.09
CA PRO A 55 13.56 -5.76 4.64
C PRO A 55 12.67 -4.53 4.46
N HIS A 56 11.69 -4.58 3.56
CA HIS A 56 10.85 -3.45 3.20
C HIS A 56 9.37 -3.87 3.10
N PRO A 57 8.43 -3.02 3.55
CA PRO A 57 7.00 -3.31 3.41
C PRO A 57 6.61 -3.42 1.95
N VAL A 58 5.68 -4.31 1.64
CA VAL A 58 5.21 -4.55 0.27
C VAL A 58 3.78 -4.04 0.14
N LYS A 59 3.54 -3.21 -0.87
CA LYS A 59 2.20 -2.81 -1.28
C LYS A 59 1.70 -3.78 -2.36
N CYS A 60 0.53 -4.36 -2.16
CA CYS A 60 -0.04 -5.36 -3.06
C CYS A 60 -1.55 -5.19 -3.23
N ASP A 61 -2.11 -5.92 -4.19
CA ASP A 61 -3.55 -6.01 -4.39
C ASP A 61 -4.14 -7.05 -3.43
N LYS A 62 -5.28 -6.70 -2.83
CA LYS A 62 -6.01 -7.57 -1.90
C LYS A 62 -6.72 -8.66 -2.67
N ILE A 63 -6.28 -9.90 -2.43
CA ILE A 63 -6.87 -11.09 -3.03
C ILE A 63 -8.29 -11.30 -2.48
N ARG A 64 -9.27 -11.48 -3.37
CA ARG A 64 -10.65 -11.84 -3.01
C ARG A 64 -11.09 -13.04 -3.84
N TYR A 65 -11.37 -14.15 -3.18
CA TYR A 65 -11.66 -15.43 -3.84
C TYR A 65 -12.80 -15.35 -4.86
N TYR A 66 -13.80 -14.50 -4.61
CA TYR A 66 -14.97 -14.34 -5.48
C TYR A 66 -14.74 -13.41 -6.69
N LYS A 67 -13.63 -12.64 -6.71
CA LYS A 67 -13.30 -11.73 -7.82
C LYS A 67 -12.27 -12.31 -8.78
N ASP A 68 -11.63 -13.41 -8.43
CA ASP A 68 -10.50 -13.96 -9.18
C ASP A 68 -10.82 -15.37 -9.68
N ARG A 69 -10.72 -15.53 -11.01
CA ARG A 69 -11.04 -16.75 -11.76
C ARG A 69 -10.24 -17.97 -11.28
N TYR A 70 -9.02 -17.76 -10.80
CA TYR A 70 -8.17 -18.82 -10.27
C TYR A 70 -8.76 -19.43 -9.00
N PHE A 71 -9.50 -18.66 -8.20
CA PHE A 71 -10.15 -19.14 -6.99
C PHE A 71 -11.59 -19.59 -7.25
N THR A 72 -12.34 -18.88 -8.09
CA THR A 72 -13.72 -19.27 -8.40
C THR A 72 -13.82 -20.61 -9.12
N SER A 73 -12.79 -21.03 -9.86
CA SER A 73 -12.74 -22.35 -10.51
C SER A 73 -12.74 -23.53 -9.52
N ARG A 74 -12.38 -23.28 -8.25
CA ARG A 74 -12.34 -24.27 -7.17
C ARG A 74 -13.47 -24.06 -6.14
N LEU A 75 -14.42 -23.19 -6.44
CA LEU A 75 -15.52 -22.88 -5.53
C LEU A 75 -16.49 -24.06 -5.45
N LEU A 76 -16.71 -24.57 -4.24
CA LEU A 76 -17.72 -25.60 -3.98
C LEU A 76 -19.14 -25.02 -4.04
N PRO A 77 -20.15 -25.84 -4.39
CA PRO A 77 -21.54 -25.39 -4.37
C PRO A 77 -21.95 -24.94 -2.95
N LYS A 78 -22.90 -24.01 -2.89
CA LYS A 78 -23.46 -23.52 -1.63
C LYS A 78 -24.07 -24.71 -0.87
N VAL A 79 -23.75 -24.81 0.43
CA VAL A 79 -24.38 -25.78 1.33
C VAL A 79 -25.85 -25.42 1.51
N ASP A 80 -26.73 -26.41 1.37
CA ASP A 80 -28.15 -26.23 1.63
C ASP A 80 -28.39 -26.23 3.14
N VAL A 81 -29.01 -25.16 3.66
CA VAL A 81 -29.22 -24.98 5.10
C VAL A 81 -30.73 -25.15 5.35
N PRO A 82 -31.14 -26.23 6.05
CA PRO A 82 -32.55 -26.46 6.32
C PRO A 82 -33.11 -25.38 7.25
N MET A 83 -34.33 -24.93 6.97
CA MET A 83 -35.04 -24.05 7.89
C MET A 83 -35.43 -24.84 9.15
N LEU A 84 -35.19 -24.25 10.32
CA LEU A 84 -35.71 -24.80 11.57
C LEU A 84 -37.24 -24.69 11.54
N ASN A 85 -37.93 -25.83 11.68
CA ASN A 85 -39.34 -25.81 12.00
C ASN A 85 -39.50 -25.33 13.44
N VAL A 86 -40.06 -24.13 13.60
CA VAL A 86 -40.57 -23.61 14.87
C VAL A 86 -42.05 -23.94 14.97
#